data_AF-A0A327JY43-F1
#
_entry.id   AF-A0A327JY43-F1
#
_cell.length_a   1.000
_cell.length_b   1.000
_cell.length_c   1.000
_cell.angle_alpha   90.00
_cell.angle_beta   90.00
_cell.angle_gamma   90.00
#
_symmetry.space_group_name_H-M   'P 1'
#
loop_
_entity.id
_entity.type
_entity.pdbx_description
1 polymer ?
#
loop_
_entity_poly.entity_id
_entity_poly.type
_entity_poly.pdbx_seq_one_letter_code
_entity_poly.pdbx_strand_id
1 'polypeptide(L)'
;MRPGLVLAVLRGKTSGRYACRIAYGTKQLKLPRRQHLDLIIQDAADVALLGLARPTRFDLDHTAVLPWTATFFGCWSGFATPVIGTLTEPYVREFAYLMMKRGSVPPPDGV
;
A
#
# COMPACT_ATOMS: atom_id res chain seq x y z
N MET A 1 15.12 -0.39 -2.45
CA MET A 1 13.89 0.27 -1.96
C MET A 1 12.73 -0.72 -1.96
N ARG A 2 11.67 -0.46 -1.19
CA ARG A 2 10.43 -1.25 -1.16
C ARG A 2 9.27 -0.36 -1.63
N PRO A 3 8.38 -0.82 -2.54
CA PRO A 3 7.20 -0.05 -2.88
C PRO A 3 6.28 0.08 -1.66
N GLY A 4 5.59 1.21 -1.53
CA GLY A 4 4.59 1.44 -0.49
C GLY A 4 3.25 1.76 -1.13
N LEU A 5 2.20 1.04 -0.72
CA LEU A 5 0.83 1.36 -1.10
C LEU A 5 0.30 2.42 -0.13
N VAL A 6 -0.13 3.57 -0.65
CA VAL A 6 -0.77 4.62 0.15
C VAL A 6 -2.22 4.21 0.45
N LEU A 7 -2.56 4.12 1.74
CA LEU A 7 -3.87 3.71 2.23
C LEU A 7 -4.73 4.91 2.64
N ALA A 8 -4.11 5.97 3.15
CA ALA A 8 -4.81 7.19 3.57
C ALA A 8 -3.86 8.39 3.59
N VAL A 9 -4.41 9.56 3.30
CA VAL A 9 -3.76 10.87 3.55
C VAL A 9 -4.28 11.39 4.89
N LEU A 10 -3.36 11.79 5.76
CA LEU A 10 -3.64 12.27 7.11
C LEU A 10 -3.16 13.71 7.23
N ARG A 11 -3.91 14.54 7.95
CA ARG A 11 -3.51 15.91 8.30
C ARG A 11 -3.42 16.04 9.81
N GLY A 12 -2.28 16.50 10.31
CA GLY A 12 -2.07 16.74 11.73
C GLY A 12 -2.99 17.84 12.25
N LYS A 13 -3.75 17.56 13.30
CA LYS A 13 -4.73 18.50 13.87
C LYS A 13 -4.10 19.78 14.40
N THR A 14 -2.90 19.67 14.98
CA THR A 14 -2.18 20.80 15.61
C THR A 14 -1.13 21.41 14.69
N SER A 15 -0.36 20.58 13.98
CA SER A 15 0.74 21.03 13.13
C SER A 15 0.31 21.43 11.71
N GLY A 16 -0.88 21.02 11.28
CA GLY A 16 -1.35 21.16 9.90
C GLY A 16 -0.57 20.36 8.85
N ARG A 17 0.49 19.64 9.26
CA ARG A 17 1.37 18.87 8.37
C ARG A 17 0.69 17.61 7.86
N TYR A 18 1.08 17.16 6.69
CA TYR A 18 0.56 15.95 6.08
C TYR A 18 1.42 14.73 6.40
N ALA A 19 0.76 13.57 6.45
CA ALA A 19 1.36 12.25 6.54
C ALA A 19 0.56 11.27 5.69
N CYS A 20 1.16 10.16 5.31
CA CYS A 20 0.47 9.07 4.63
C CYS A 20 0.53 7.82 5.49
N ARG A 21 -0.61 7.12 5.62
CA ARG A 21 -0.61 5.73 6.06
C ARG A 21 -0.25 4.85 4.87
N ILE A 22 0.74 3.99 5.02
CA ILE A 22 1.21 3.10 3.96
C ILE A 22 1.23 1.64 4.40
N ALA A 23 1.05 0.72 3.46
CA ALA A 23 1.41 -0.69 3.60
C ALA A 23 2.66 -0.97 2.75
N TYR A 24 3.67 -1.63 3.33
CA TYR A 24 4.88 -1.97 2.59
C TYR A 24 4.67 -3.19 1.69
N GLY A 25 5.19 -3.10 0.47
CA GLY A 25 5.28 -4.21 -0.45
C GLY A 25 6.38 -5.20 -0.07
N THR A 26 6.13 -6.49 -0.30
CA THR A 26 7.11 -7.56 -0.17
C THR A 26 7.01 -8.54 -1.34
N LYS A 27 8.16 -9.14 -1.69
CA LYS A 27 8.25 -10.22 -2.68
C LYS A 27 7.73 -11.57 -2.17
N GLN A 28 7.48 -11.70 -0.86
CA GLN A 28 6.94 -12.92 -0.27
C GLN A 28 5.41 -12.91 -0.37
N LEU A 29 4.86 -13.54 -1.42
CA LEU A 29 3.42 -13.46 -1.73
C LEU A 29 2.53 -14.29 -0.80
N LYS A 30 3.01 -15.45 -0.29
CA LYS A 30 2.27 -16.32 0.65
C LYS A 30 0.83 -16.65 0.19
N LEU A 31 0.63 -16.89 -1.11
CA LEU A 31 -0.68 -16.91 -1.78
C LEU A 31 -1.76 -17.77 -1.11
N PRO A 32 -1.56 -19.04 -0.69
CA PRO A 32 -2.66 -19.79 -0.08
C PRO A 32 -3.15 -19.16 1.23
N ARG A 33 -2.29 -18.44 1.95
CA ARG A 33 -2.60 -17.91 3.29
C ARG A 33 -3.05 -16.45 3.27
N ARG A 34 -2.63 -15.67 2.27
CA ARG A 34 -2.72 -14.21 2.28
C ARG A 34 -3.52 -13.60 1.15
N GLN A 35 -3.85 -14.36 0.10
CA GLN A 35 -4.65 -13.85 -1.02
C GLN A 35 -6.03 -13.31 -0.63
N HIS A 36 -6.56 -13.69 0.54
CA HIS A 36 -7.86 -13.23 1.04
C HIS A 36 -7.76 -12.11 2.08
N LEU A 37 -6.53 -11.65 2.37
CA LEU A 37 -6.20 -10.74 3.48
C LEU A 37 -5.35 -9.55 3.01
N ASP A 38 -4.45 -9.78 2.05
CA ASP A 38 -3.55 -8.77 1.51
C ASP A 38 -3.85 -8.52 0.03
N LEU A 39 -3.56 -7.31 -0.43
CA LEU A 39 -3.58 -7.01 -1.85
C LEU A 39 -2.31 -7.59 -2.51
N ILE A 40 -2.50 -8.43 -3.52
CA ILE A 40 -1.39 -9.10 -4.23
C ILE A 40 -1.46 -8.76 -5.71
N ILE A 41 -0.39 -8.15 -6.22
CA ILE A 41 -0.23 -7.81 -7.63
C ILE A 41 0.83 -8.75 -8.20
N GLN A 42 0.41 -9.67 -9.07
CA GLN A 42 1.28 -10.74 -9.57
C GLN A 42 1.21 -10.95 -11.08
N ASP A 43 0.13 -10.51 -11.72
CA ASP A 43 0.04 -10.54 -13.17
C ASP A 43 1.15 -9.67 -13.79
N ALA A 44 1.82 -10.20 -14.82
CA ALA A 44 3.00 -9.54 -15.38
C ALA A 44 2.66 -8.19 -16.03
N ALA A 45 1.48 -8.07 -16.67
CA ALA A 45 1.05 -6.82 -17.28
C ALA A 45 0.72 -5.79 -16.20
N ASP A 46 0.04 -6.19 -15.13
CA ASP A 46 -0.27 -5.31 -14.00
C ASP A 46 0.98 -4.87 -13.22
N VAL A 47 1.93 -5.78 -13.01
CA VAL A 47 3.23 -5.47 -12.39
C VAL A 47 3.95 -4.38 -13.18
N ALA A 48 4.02 -4.51 -14.52
CA ALA A 48 4.63 -3.51 -15.38
C ALA A 48 3.83 -2.20 -15.40
N LEU A 49 2.51 -2.28 -15.55
CA LEU A 49 1.60 -1.13 -15.60
C LEU A 49 1.69 -0.26 -14.34
N LEU A 50 1.85 -0.89 -13.17
CA LEU A 50 1.93 -0.22 -11.87
C LEU A 50 3.35 0.18 -11.47
N GLY A 51 4.33 0.04 -12.37
CA GLY A 51 5.73 0.41 -12.13
C GLY A 51 6.41 -0.47 -11.08
N LEU A 52 5.89 -1.67 -10.82
CA LEU A 52 6.47 -2.60 -9.87
C LEU A 52 7.59 -3.39 -10.54
N ALA A 53 8.72 -3.53 -9.86
CA ALA A 53 9.84 -4.31 -10.38
C ALA A 53 9.60 -5.84 -10.39
N ARG A 54 8.55 -6.32 -9.72
CA ARG A 54 8.23 -7.75 -9.53
C ARG A 54 6.84 -7.92 -8.91
N PRO A 55 6.28 -9.14 -8.94
CA PRO A 55 5.10 -9.50 -8.13
C PRO A 55 5.27 -9.07 -6.67
N THR A 56 4.26 -8.38 -6.15
CA THR A 56 4.32 -7.70 -4.85
C THR A 56 3.04 -7.93 -4.08
N ARG A 57 3.19 -8.36 -2.82
CA ARG A 57 2.13 -8.37 -1.82
C ARG A 57 2.26 -7.15 -0.93
N PHE A 58 1.19 -6.41 -0.71
CA PHE A 58 1.15 -5.33 0.29
C PHE A 58 0.59 -5.87 1.61
N ASP A 59 1.41 -5.83 2.65
CA ASP A 59 1.04 -6.36 3.96
C ASP A 59 0.07 -5.38 4.65
N LEU A 60 -1.23 -5.71 4.64
CA LEU A 60 -2.27 -4.82 5.15
C LEU A 60 -2.44 -4.93 6.68
N ASP A 61 -1.77 -5.87 7.35
CA ASP A 61 -1.71 -5.93 8.82
C ASP A 61 -0.67 -4.95 9.38
N HIS A 62 0.43 -4.75 8.65
CA HIS A 62 1.56 -3.95 9.11
C HIS A 62 1.66 -2.64 8.34
N THR A 63 0.93 -1.63 8.82
CA THR A 63 0.95 -0.29 8.24
C THR A 63 1.87 0.65 9.00
N ALA A 64 2.40 1.64 8.31
CA ALA A 64 3.20 2.71 8.91
C ALA A 64 2.60 4.07 8.57
N VAL A 65 2.66 5.02 9.49
CA VAL A 65 2.36 6.42 9.21
C VAL A 65 3.68 7.17 9.01
N LEU A 66 3.89 7.69 7.81
CA LEU A 66 5.09 8.42 7.46
C LEU A 66 4.77 9.89 7.16
N PRO A 67 5.55 10.84 7.68
CA PRO A 67 5.34 12.25 7.39
C PRO A 67 5.64 12.53 5.91
N TRP A 68 4.90 13.47 5.32
CA TRP A 68 5.15 13.91 3.94
C TRP A 68 6.40 14.79 3.89
N THR A 69 7.56 14.14 3.71
CA THR A 69 8.87 14.80 3.61
C THR A 69 9.67 14.21 2.45
N ALA A 70 10.67 14.93 1.95
CA ALA A 70 11.56 14.45 0.88
C ALA A 70 12.29 13.15 1.25
N THR A 71 12.51 12.88 2.53
CA THR A 71 13.13 11.62 3.01
C THR A 71 12.27 10.39 2.70
N PHE A 72 10.94 10.50 2.80
CA PHE A 72 10.01 9.38 2.61
C PHE A 72 9.27 9.43 1.27
N PHE A 73 8.98 10.62 0.76
CA PHE A 73 8.19 10.88 -0.44
C PHE A 73 8.90 11.85 -1.39
N GLY A 74 10.24 11.86 -1.37
CA GLY A 74 11.03 12.55 -2.38
C GLY A 74 10.96 11.82 -3.72
N CYS A 75 10.96 12.58 -4.82
CA CYS A 75 11.03 12.01 -6.16
C CYS A 75 12.36 11.29 -6.36
N TRP A 76 12.34 10.21 -7.13
CA TRP A 76 13.57 9.60 -7.61
C TRP A 76 14.24 10.51 -8.63
N SER A 77 15.57 10.42 -8.73
CA SER A 77 16.33 11.19 -9.71
C SER A 77 15.78 10.93 -11.12
N GLY A 78 15.42 12.01 -11.83
CA GLY A 78 14.81 11.94 -13.16
C GLY A 78 13.28 11.79 -13.18
N PHE A 79 12.61 11.68 -12.03
CA PHE A 79 11.15 11.62 -11.93
C PHE A 79 10.57 12.92 -11.37
N ALA A 80 9.43 13.36 -11.92
CA ALA A 80 8.74 14.56 -11.46
C ALA A 80 7.87 14.33 -10.21
N THR A 81 7.58 13.07 -9.87
CA THR A 81 6.69 12.67 -8.77
C THR A 81 7.25 11.46 -8.03
N PRO A 82 7.00 11.33 -6.71
CA PRO A 82 7.33 10.11 -5.96
C PRO A 82 6.37 8.94 -6.27
N VAL A 83 5.26 9.21 -6.98
CA VAL A 83 4.28 8.20 -7.35
C VAL A 83 4.82 7.38 -8.53
N ILE A 84 4.95 6.07 -8.33
CA ILE A 84 5.42 5.12 -9.37
C ILE A 84 4.29 4.50 -10.17
N GLY A 85 3.05 4.56 -9.66
CA GLY A 85 1.86 3.98 -10.28
C GLY A 85 0.61 4.20 -9.42
N THR A 86 -0.55 3.99 -10.02
CA THR A 86 -1.87 4.14 -9.38
C THR A 86 -2.66 2.85 -9.61
N LEU A 87 -3.26 2.30 -8.55
CA LEU A 87 -4.08 1.10 -8.65
C LEU A 87 -5.17 1.26 -9.73
N THR A 88 -5.31 0.24 -10.58
CA THR A 88 -6.41 0.17 -11.53
C THR A 88 -7.72 -0.16 -10.81
N GLU A 89 -8.85 0.09 -11.48
CA GLU A 89 -10.18 -0.12 -10.89
C GLU A 89 -10.39 -1.55 -10.32
N PRO A 90 -9.95 -2.65 -10.96
CA PRO A 90 -10.01 -3.99 -10.37
C PRO A 90 -9.32 -4.08 -8.99
N TYR A 91 -8.10 -3.56 -8.86
CA TYR A 91 -7.37 -3.58 -7.59
C TYR A 91 -7.95 -2.62 -6.56
N VAL A 92 -8.55 -1.49 -6.97
CA VAL A 92 -9.29 -0.62 -6.05
C VAL A 92 -10.50 -1.35 -5.48
N ARG A 93 -11.25 -2.09 -6.31
CA ARG A 93 -12.40 -2.91 -5.86
C ARG A 93 -11.95 -4.04 -4.93
N GLU A 94 -10.90 -4.75 -5.28
CA GLU A 94 -10.32 -5.80 -4.43
C GLU A 94 -9.86 -5.23 -3.09
N PHE A 95 -9.14 -4.11 -3.10
CA PHE A 95 -8.71 -3.45 -1.88
C PHE A 95 -9.90 -3.04 -1.00
N ALA A 96 -10.95 -2.45 -1.57
CA ALA A 96 -12.16 -2.10 -0.84
C ALA A 96 -12.83 -3.33 -0.21
N TYR A 97 -12.92 -4.45 -0.93
CA TYR A 97 -13.44 -5.72 -0.42
C TYR A 97 -12.59 -6.25 0.75
N LEU A 98 -11.26 -6.24 0.62
CA LEU A 98 -10.34 -6.66 1.67
C LEU A 98 -10.49 -5.80 2.93
N MET A 99 -10.61 -4.47 2.78
CA MET A 99 -10.80 -3.55 3.90
C MET A 99 -12.16 -3.73 4.58
N MET A 100 -13.23 -3.97 3.81
CA MET A 100 -14.55 -4.29 4.37
C MET A 100 -14.48 -5.58 5.19
N LYS A 101 -13.89 -6.64 4.63
CA LYS A 101 -13.71 -7.92 5.31
C LYS A 101 -12.87 -7.80 6.58
N ARG A 102 -11.88 -6.92 6.58
CA ARG A 102 -11.06 -6.61 7.76
C ARG A 102 -11.82 -5.82 8.82
N GLY A 103 -12.70 -4.91 8.42
CA GLY A 103 -13.55 -4.16 9.35
C GLY A 103 -14.71 -4.97 9.93
N SER A 104 -15.15 -6.03 9.24
CA SER A 104 -16.19 -6.96 9.73
C SER A 104 -15.66 -8.12 10.57
N VAL A 105 -14.34 -8.34 10.57
CA VAL A 105 -13.66 -9.28 11.47
C VAL A 105 -13.23 -8.50 12.72
N PRO A 106 -13.77 -8.81 13.93
CA PRO A 106 -13.30 -8.17 15.15
C PRO A 106 -11.79 -8.40 15.30
N PRO A 107 -11.04 -7.44 15.87
CA PRO A 107 -9.61 -7.60 16.07
C PRO A 107 -9.36 -8.91 16.82
N PRO A 108 -8.39 -9.75 16.38
CA PRO A 108 -8.01 -10.92 17.15
C PRO A 108 -7.47 -10.42 18.48
N ASP A 109 -8.23 -10.69 19.55
CA ASP A 109 -7.97 -10.40 20.96
C ASP A 109 -6.73 -9.54 21.28
N GLY A 110 -6.98 -8.26 21.58
CA GLY A 110 -6.19 -7.45 22.51
C GLY A 110 -4.83 -6.93 22.07
N VAL A 111 -4.80 -5.64 21.68
CA VAL A 111 -3.81 -4.64 22.17
C VAL A 111 -4.52 -3.30 22.31
#